data_AF-A0A6J4PIE8-F1
#
_entry.id   AF-A0A6J4PIE8-F1
#
_cell.length_a   1.000
_cell.length_b   1.000
_cell.length_c   1.000
_cell.angle_alpha   90.00
_cell.angle_beta   90.00
_cell.angle_gamma   90.00
#
_symmetry.space_group_name_H-M   'P 1'
#
loop_
_entity.id
_entity.type
_entity.pdbx_description
1 polymer ?
#
loop_
_entity_poly.entity_id
_entity_poly.type
_entity_poly.pdbx_seq_one_letter_code
_entity_poly.pdbx_strand_id
1 'polypeptide(L)'
;GEVYREQPYLAAIDLKTAKLRPLVLLPNQRDVQVSLAPDGLALLFDQTTEAAQGKTEAGETLSNSMGKTIADSRLWLLPLDAADLNAKPQPEALPLPGLRPLWLP
;
A
#
# COMPACT_ATOMS: atom_id res chain seq x y z
N GLY A 1 -29.97 8.34 1.77
CA GLY A 1 -29.18 7.72 0.69
C GLY A 1 -27.89 7.22 1.28
N GLU A 2 -27.41 6.07 0.86
CA GLU A 2 -26.13 5.54 1.32
C GLU A 2 -24.98 6.38 0.72
N VAL A 3 -24.00 6.74 1.55
CA VAL A 3 -22.83 7.51 1.12
C VAL A 3 -21.83 6.53 0.52
N TYR A 4 -21.50 6.71 -0.77
CA TYR A 4 -20.48 5.91 -1.44
C TYR A 4 -19.12 6.07 -0.76
N ARG A 5 -18.46 4.95 -0.43
CA ARG A 5 -17.12 4.92 0.17
C ARG A 5 -16.23 3.97 -0.62
N GLU A 6 -15.12 4.49 -1.13
CA GLU A 6 -14.14 3.68 -1.86
C GLU A 6 -13.41 2.70 -0.94
N GLN A 7 -13.12 1.52 -1.48
CA GLN A 7 -12.37 0.46 -0.83
C GLN A 7 -11.27 -0.03 -1.79
N PRO A 8 -10.14 0.70 -1.91
CA PRO A 8 -9.03 0.22 -2.72
C PRO A 8 -8.40 -1.03 -2.08
N TYR A 9 -7.80 -1.87 -2.90
CA TYR A 9 -7.20 -3.13 -2.48
C TYR A 9 -6.11 -3.58 -3.47
N LEU A 10 -5.16 -4.37 -2.97
CA LEU A 10 -4.20 -5.10 -3.79
C LEU A 10 -4.80 -6.44 -4.21
N ALA A 11 -4.56 -6.85 -5.45
CA ALA A 11 -5.05 -8.10 -6.00
C ALA A 11 -4.01 -8.81 -6.85
N ALA A 12 -4.07 -10.13 -6.86
CA ALA A 12 -3.38 -10.97 -7.83
C ALA A 12 -4.34 -11.34 -8.96
N ILE A 13 -3.83 -11.41 -10.19
CA ILE A 13 -4.58 -11.87 -11.36
C ILE A 13 -3.88 -13.11 -11.89
N ASP A 14 -4.61 -14.23 -11.98
CA ASP A 14 -4.13 -15.41 -12.68
C ASP A 14 -4.23 -15.18 -14.19
N LEU A 15 -3.09 -15.16 -14.89
CA LEU A 15 -3.03 -14.82 -16.31
C LEU A 15 -3.60 -15.91 -17.24
N LYS A 16 -3.70 -17.16 -16.78
CA LYS A 16 -4.25 -18.28 -17.58
C LYS A 16 -5.77 -18.32 -17.51
N THR A 17 -6.33 -17.98 -16.36
CA THR A 17 -7.77 -18.09 -16.07
C THR A 17 -8.47 -16.75 -15.99
N ALA A 18 -7.72 -15.64 -16.02
CA ALA A 18 -8.19 -14.28 -15.78
C ALA A 18 -8.88 -14.07 -14.42
N LYS A 19 -8.69 -15.00 -13.47
CA LYS A 19 -9.30 -14.90 -12.14
C LYS A 19 -8.56 -13.89 -11.29
N LEU A 20 -9.30 -12.90 -10.80
CA LEU A 20 -8.82 -11.89 -9.87
C LEU A 20 -9.03 -12.36 -8.43
N ARG A 21 -8.04 -12.11 -7.57
CA ARG A 21 -8.08 -12.44 -6.15
C ARG A 21 -7.59 -11.29 -5.29
N PRO A 22 -8.44 -10.73 -4.42
CA PRO A 22 -8.02 -9.74 -3.45
C PRO A 22 -6.96 -10.33 -2.49
N LEU A 23 -5.91 -9.56 -2.22
CA LEU A 23 -4.84 -9.89 -1.29
C LEU A 23 -4.96 -9.06 -0.01
N VAL A 24 -5.04 -7.73 -0.15
CA VAL A 24 -4.97 -6.78 0.97
C VAL A 24 -5.97 -5.65 0.73
N LEU A 25 -6.82 -5.38 1.72
CA LEU A 25 -7.68 -4.20 1.71
C LEU A 25 -6.89 -2.97 2.18
N LEU A 26 -7.07 -1.85 1.49
CA LEU A 26 -6.35 -0.59 1.72
C LEU A 26 -7.33 0.55 2.02
N PRO A 27 -8.14 0.47 3.08
CA PRO A 27 -9.21 1.44 3.33
C PRO A 27 -8.66 2.87 3.49
N ASN A 28 -9.24 3.81 2.74
CA ASN A 28 -8.85 5.23 2.72
C ASN A 28 -7.39 5.48 2.25
N GLN A 29 -6.78 4.55 1.51
CA GLN A 29 -5.41 4.68 0.98
C GLN A 29 -5.47 4.70 -0.55
N ARG A 30 -5.48 5.91 -1.13
CA ARG A 30 -5.62 6.08 -2.60
C ARG A 30 -4.30 6.22 -3.34
N ASP A 31 -3.24 6.62 -2.64
CA ASP A 31 -1.93 6.92 -3.22
C ASP A 31 -0.85 5.99 -2.65
N VAL A 32 -1.08 4.68 -2.81
CA VAL A 32 -0.15 3.64 -2.32
C VAL A 32 0.88 3.35 -3.40
N GLN A 33 2.15 3.46 -3.06
CA GLN A 33 3.24 2.98 -3.89
C GLN A 33 3.54 1.53 -3.53
N VAL A 34 3.73 0.70 -4.56
CA VAL A 34 3.96 -0.75 -4.43
C VAL A 34 5.18 -1.13 -5.24
N SER A 35 6.02 -1.98 -4.67
CA SER A 35 7.23 -2.51 -5.28
C SER A 35 7.30 -4.02 -5.07
N LEU A 36 7.43 -4.78 -6.16
CA LEU A 36 7.58 -6.24 -6.13
C LEU A 36 9.06 -6.59 -5.90
N ALA A 37 9.32 -7.54 -5.00
CA ALA A 37 10.66 -8.05 -4.77
C ALA A 37 11.25 -8.68 -6.05
N PRO A 38 12.56 -8.56 -6.30
CA PRO A 38 13.18 -9.11 -7.52
C PRO A 38 12.99 -10.63 -7.70
N ASP A 39 12.82 -11.36 -6.59
CA ASP A 39 12.54 -12.79 -6.57
C ASP A 39 11.04 -13.14 -6.71
N GLY A 40 10.16 -12.13 -6.69
CA GLY A 40 8.71 -12.29 -6.77
C GLY A 40 8.04 -12.79 -5.49
N LEU A 41 8.76 -12.90 -4.38
CA LEU A 41 8.27 -13.53 -3.14
C LEU A 41 7.62 -12.54 -2.16
N ALA A 42 7.67 -11.24 -2.42
CA ALA A 42 7.01 -10.25 -1.57
C ALA A 42 6.65 -8.96 -2.30
N LEU A 43 5.59 -8.29 -1.84
CA LEU A 43 5.32 -6.88 -2.15
C LEU A 43 5.77 -6.01 -0.97
N LEU A 44 6.40 -4.89 -1.29
CA LEU A 44 6.66 -3.80 -0.35
C LEU A 44 5.76 -2.63 -0.74
N PHE A 45 5.02 -2.07 0.21
CA PHE A 45 4.15 -0.93 -0.06
C PHE A 45 4.11 0.05 1.10
N ASP A 46 3.77 1.31 0.79
CA ASP A 46 3.59 2.34 1.80
C ASP A 46 2.13 2.53 2.22
N GLN A 47 1.96 3.09 3.41
CA GLN A 47 0.67 3.55 3.93
C GLN A 47 0.89 4.93 4.53
N THR A 48 0.04 5.88 4.19
CA THR A 48 0.15 7.26 4.67
C THR A 48 -1.10 7.70 5.41
N THR A 49 -0.94 8.61 6.35
CA THR A 49 -2.07 9.30 6.98
C THR A 49 -2.00 10.77 6.63
N GLU A 50 -3.15 11.36 6.32
CA GLU A 50 -3.23 12.79 5.99
C GLU A 50 -3.25 13.63 7.29
N ALA A 51 -2.57 14.77 7.27
CA ALA A 51 -2.64 15.73 8.35
C ALA A 51 -4.03 16.38 8.41
N ALA A 52 -4.52 16.63 9.63
CA ALA A 52 -5.75 17.39 9.82
C ALA A 52 -5.58 18.82 9.29
N GLN A 53 -6.61 19.35 8.62
CA GLN A 53 -6.63 20.72 8.13
C GLN A 53 -6.27 21.72 9.25
N GLY A 54 -5.24 22.54 9.02
CA GLY A 54 -4.78 23.57 9.96
C GLY A 54 -3.62 23.16 10.88
N LYS A 55 -3.13 21.92 10.81
CA LYS A 55 -1.91 21.46 11.50
C LYS A 55 -0.75 21.28 10.51
N THR A 56 -0.27 22.36 9.94
CA THR A 56 1.00 22.38 9.23
C THR A 56 1.95 23.27 10.00
N GLU A 57 2.90 22.66 10.70
CA GLU A 57 4.02 23.39 11.27
C GLU A 57 4.90 23.95 10.13
N ALA A 58 5.49 25.12 10.35
CA ALA A 58 6.33 25.78 9.38
C ALA A 58 7.63 24.97 9.16
N GLY A 59 7.66 24.18 8.08
CA GLY A 59 8.79 23.32 7.69
C GLY A 59 8.53 22.67 6.33
N GLU A 60 9.48 21.86 5.84
CA GLU A 60 9.31 21.09 4.60
C GLU A 60 8.24 20.01 4.80
N THR A 61 7.03 20.25 4.28
CA THR A 61 5.91 19.32 4.40
C THR A 61 5.89 18.32 3.23
N LEU A 62 6.02 17.02 3.54
CA LEU A 62 5.79 15.96 2.57
C LEU A 62 4.31 15.92 2.17
N SER A 63 4.05 15.77 0.87
CA SER A 63 2.70 15.70 0.33
C SER A 63 2.53 14.47 -0.56
N ASN A 64 1.33 13.90 -0.56
CA ASN A 64 0.96 12.82 -1.47
C ASN A 64 0.72 13.36 -2.90
N SER A 65 0.49 12.48 -3.87
CA SER A 65 0.25 12.85 -5.28
C SER A 65 -0.99 13.74 -5.48
N MET A 66 -1.90 13.78 -4.50
CA MET A 66 -3.07 14.64 -4.48
C MET A 66 -2.82 16.01 -3.79
N GLY A 67 -1.57 16.30 -3.38
CA GLY A 67 -1.20 17.55 -2.72
C GLY A 67 -1.66 17.65 -1.26
N LYS A 68 -2.05 16.54 -0.62
CA LYS A 68 -2.38 16.49 0.80
C LYS A 68 -1.12 16.28 1.62
N THR A 69 -0.97 17.04 2.70
CA THR A 69 0.12 16.88 3.66
C THR A 69 0.05 15.50 4.32
N ILE A 70 1.18 14.80 4.31
CA ILE A 70 1.35 13.51 4.99
C ILE A 70 1.74 13.79 6.44
N ALA A 71 0.98 13.24 7.40
CA ALA A 71 1.27 13.31 8.82
C ALA A 71 2.17 12.17 9.31
N ASP A 72 1.94 10.97 8.80
CA ASP A 72 2.72 9.78 9.15
C ASP A 72 2.78 8.81 7.96
N SER A 73 3.81 7.97 7.92
CA SER A 73 4.05 6.97 6.89
C SER A 73 4.57 5.67 7.49
N ARG A 74 4.12 4.53 6.95
CA ARG A 74 4.54 3.19 7.36
C ARG A 74 4.78 2.31 6.15
N LEU A 75 5.82 1.50 6.21
CA LEU A 75 6.08 0.46 5.22
C LEU A 75 5.50 -0.89 5.67
N TRP A 76 5.02 -1.64 4.70
CA TRP A 76 4.43 -2.96 4.87
C TRP A 76 5.06 -3.95 3.90
N LEU A 77 5.40 -5.12 4.41
CA LEU A 77 5.85 -6.27 3.62
C LEU A 77 4.70 -7.27 3.52
N LEU A 78 4.29 -7.64 2.31
CA LEU A 78 3.34 -8.71 2.06
C LEU A 78 4.08 -9.91 1.47
N PRO A 79 4.29 -11.00 2.22
CA PRO A 79 4.85 -12.22 1.66
C PRO A 79 3.87 -12.82 0.65
N LEU A 80 4.38 -13.28 -0.49
CA LEU A 80 3.61 -13.95 -1.53
C LEU A 80 4.02 -15.41 -1.60
N ASP A 81 3.05 -16.30 -1.78
CA ASP A 81 3.29 -17.71 -2.06
C ASP A 81 3.03 -17.99 -3.54
N ALA A 82 4.11 -18.22 -4.29
CA ALA A 82 4.03 -18.57 -5.70
C ALA A 82 3.53 -20.01 -5.94
N ALA A 83 3.67 -20.89 -4.96
CA ALA A 83 3.25 -22.29 -5.04
C ALA A 83 1.78 -22.46 -4.65
N ASP A 84 1.34 -21.78 -3.58
CA ASP A 84 -0.07 -21.74 -3.19
C ASP A 84 -0.72 -20.39 -3.53
N LEU A 85 -1.24 -20.36 -4.74
CA LEU A 85 -2.05 -19.28 -5.26
C LEU A 85 -3.27 -18.96 -4.35
N ASN A 86 -3.80 -19.93 -3.58
CA ASN A 86 -4.96 -19.72 -2.71
C ASN A 86 -4.61 -19.24 -1.30
N ALA A 87 -3.32 -19.06 -1.00
CA ALA A 87 -2.88 -18.52 0.27
C ALA A 87 -3.52 -17.14 0.52
N LYS A 88 -3.79 -16.85 1.80
CA LYS A 88 -4.27 -15.54 2.25
C LYS A 88 -3.14 -14.83 2.98
N PRO A 89 -2.21 -14.18 2.23
CA PRO A 89 -1.07 -13.55 2.85
C PRO A 89 -1.52 -12.40 3.75
N GLN A 90 -0.76 -12.18 4.84
CA GLN A 90 -1.00 -11.10 5.78
C GLN A 90 0.12 -10.08 5.66
N PRO A 91 -0.17 -8.77 5.52
CA PRO A 91 0.86 -7.75 5.57
C PRO A 91 1.51 -7.67 6.95
N GLU A 92 2.81 -7.47 6.96
CA GLU A 92 3.61 -7.24 8.16
C GLU A 92 4.18 -5.82 8.15
N ALA A 93 3.99 -5.09 9.25
CA ALA A 93 4.53 -3.75 9.39
C ALA A 93 6.04 -3.80 9.60
N LEU A 94 6.79 -3.01 8.84
CA LEU A 94 8.22 -2.86 9.05
C LEU A 94 8.50 -1.85 10.18
N PRO A 95 9.55 -2.06 11.00
CA PRO A 95 9.91 -1.17 12.10
C PRO A 95 10.66 0.09 11.64
N LEU A 96 10.28 0.64 10.49
CA LEU A 96 10.81 1.88 9.95
C LEU A 96 9.72 2.68 9.21
N PRO A 97 9.74 4.02 9.32
CA PRO A 97 8.91 4.86 8.45
C PRO A 97 9.45 4.81 7.02
N GLY A 98 8.61 5.15 6.04
CA GLY A 98 9.04 5.22 4.66
C GLY A 98 7.92 5.53 3.68
N LEU A 99 8.32 6.10 2.55
CA LEU A 99 7.47 6.48 1.43
C LEU A 99 8.14 6.06 0.14
N ARG A 100 7.34 5.70 -0.87
CA ARG A 100 7.80 5.32 -2.21
C ARG A 100 8.86 4.20 -2.15
N PRO A 101 8.55 3.07 -1.49
CA PRO A 101 9.50 1.99 -1.36
C PRO A 101 9.91 1.43 -2.73
N LEU A 102 11.18 1.10 -2.86
CA LEU A 102 11.74 0.43 -4.02
C LEU A 102 12.70 -0.67 -3.56
N TRP A 103 12.60 -1.85 -4.17
CA TRP A 103 13.61 -2.89 -3.96
C TRP A 103 14.88 -2.53 -4.73
N LEU A 104 16.03 -2.78 -4.12
CA LEU A 104 17.29 -2.66 -4.84
C LEU A 104 17.41 -3.80 -5.86
N PRO A 105 17.95 -3.53 -7.06
CA PRO A 105 18.16 -4.53 -8.09
C PRO A 105 19.27 -5.53 -7.74
#